data_AF-A0A8S1ZK54-F1
#
_entry.id   AF-A0A8S1ZK54-F1
#
_cell.length_a   1.000
_cell.length_b   1.000
_cell.length_c   1.000
_cell.angle_alpha   90.00
_cell.angle_beta   90.00
_cell.angle_gamma   90.00
#
_symmetry.space_group_name_H-M   'P 1'
#
loop_
_entity.id
_entity.type
_entity.pdbx_description
1 polymer ?
#
loop_
_entity_poly.entity_id
_entity_poly.type
_entity_poly.pdbx_seq_one_letter_code
_entity_poly.pdbx_strand_id
1 'polypeptide(L)'
;MEAARMGFGAKTLSHLGNGTRLPLKTKLLCFPLHFLHNNVTLSLSRVSTKHNLCVKATSESSGDVGSSRPLPHVAPTLWGDHILSVPTENSEFYALATEIESIIKPKVRNMLMSSHNTDKERIVLIHLLICLGTSHYFEKEIEEILDQAFQKLDMLITDKDDLETTAIMFEVFRLYGHKISCDVFDKFKGVDAKFKEHLVKDVKGMLQLYEAAHLATPSENIMDEALSFTRYHYWKFWPAKK
;
A
#
# COMPACT_ATOMS: atom_id res chain seq x y z
N MET A 1 -50.87 24.54 4.77
CA MET A 1 -49.98 25.28 5.69
C MET A 1 -49.00 24.25 6.24
N GLU A 2 -47.87 24.03 5.56
CA GLU A 2 -46.59 24.76 5.68
C GLU A 2 -45.71 24.06 6.75
N ALA A 3 -44.90 23.06 6.39
CA ALA A 3 -43.55 23.14 5.79
C ALA A 3 -42.54 23.93 6.64
N ALA A 4 -41.87 23.24 7.58
CA ALA A 4 -40.72 23.79 8.28
C ALA A 4 -39.47 23.69 7.39
N ARG A 5 -39.19 24.81 6.71
CA ARG A 5 -37.87 25.17 6.17
C ARG A 5 -37.03 25.77 7.30
N MET A 6 -35.79 25.31 7.46
CA MET A 6 -34.67 26.10 7.97
C MET A 6 -33.46 25.67 7.11
N GLY A 7 -32.75 26.52 6.37
CA GLY A 7 -32.54 27.95 6.48
C GLY A 7 -31.03 28.17 6.59
N PHE A 8 -30.30 27.99 5.49
CA PHE A 8 -28.84 28.21 5.41
C PHE A 8 -28.52 29.68 5.63
N GLY A 9 -27.70 29.98 6.64
CA GLY A 9 -27.14 31.31 6.88
C GLY A 9 -25.65 31.34 6.52
N ALA A 10 -25.32 31.95 5.39
CA ALA A 10 -23.95 32.32 5.04
C ALA A 10 -23.51 33.55 5.85
N LYS A 11 -22.33 33.50 6.46
CA LYS A 11 -21.58 34.69 6.89
C LYS A 11 -20.19 34.64 6.27
N THR A 12 -19.98 35.57 5.36
CA THR A 12 -18.72 35.95 4.71
C THR A 12 -17.76 36.58 5.72
N LEU A 13 -16.48 36.18 5.67
CA LEU A 13 -15.34 37.04 6.00
C LEU A 13 -14.21 36.75 5.01
N SER A 14 -13.60 37.83 4.56
CA SER A 14 -12.81 37.98 3.36
C SER A 14 -11.31 37.74 3.55
N HIS A 15 -10.73 37.07 2.55
CA HIS A 15 -9.49 37.44 1.84
C HIS A 15 -8.17 37.46 2.63
N LEU A 16 -7.38 36.38 2.50
CA LEU A 16 -5.93 36.46 2.42
C LEU A 16 -5.34 35.34 1.55
N GLY A 17 -4.81 35.73 0.39
CA GLY A 17 -3.57 35.17 -0.17
C GLY A 17 -3.61 33.77 -0.79
N ASN A 18 -3.57 33.74 -2.13
CA ASN A 18 -3.32 32.56 -2.94
C ASN A 18 -2.14 31.72 -2.45
N GLY A 19 -2.41 30.45 -2.22
CA GLY A 19 -1.44 29.39 -2.06
C GLY A 19 -2.20 28.09 -2.02
N THR A 20 -2.25 27.38 -3.14
CA THR A 20 -2.86 26.05 -3.30
C THR A 20 -2.22 25.07 -2.32
N ARG A 21 -2.79 25.00 -1.11
CA ARG A 21 -2.55 23.91 -0.17
C ARG A 21 -3.38 22.73 -0.63
N LEU A 22 -2.80 21.90 -1.48
CA LEU A 22 -3.29 20.54 -1.71
C LEU A 22 -3.29 19.81 -0.36
N PRO A 23 -4.42 19.23 0.09
CA PRO A 23 -4.39 18.35 1.24
C PRO A 23 -3.61 17.09 0.82
N LEU A 24 -2.54 16.78 1.56
CA LEU A 24 -1.81 15.53 1.45
C LEU A 24 -2.80 14.39 1.72
N LYS A 25 -3.36 13.78 0.66
CA LYS A 25 -4.04 12.49 0.74
C LYS A 25 -2.98 11.48 1.18
N THR A 26 -3.11 11.07 2.44
CA THR A 26 -2.70 9.79 3.05
C THR A 26 -1.47 9.09 2.49
N LYS A 27 -0.48 8.85 3.37
CA LYS A 27 0.57 7.84 3.21
C LYS A 27 -0.06 6.45 2.98
N LEU A 28 -0.41 6.13 1.75
CA LEU A 28 -0.68 4.77 1.33
C LEU A 28 0.69 4.07 1.30
N LEU A 29 1.02 3.36 2.39
CA LEU A 29 2.12 2.41 2.37
C LEU A 29 1.65 1.26 1.47
N CYS A 30 1.90 1.38 0.17
CA CYS A 30 1.61 0.35 -0.85
C CYS A 30 2.50 -0.90 -0.74
N PHE A 31 3.01 -1.21 0.46
CA PHE A 31 3.78 -2.42 0.71
C PHE A 31 2.89 -3.39 1.50
N PRO A 32 2.88 -4.68 1.15
CA PRO A 32 2.23 -5.68 1.99
C PRO A 32 2.77 -5.54 3.42
N LEU A 33 1.88 -5.30 4.39
CA LEU A 33 2.26 -4.98 5.78
C LEU A 33 3.20 -6.03 6.41
N HIS A 34 3.26 -7.24 5.86
CA HIS A 34 4.15 -8.30 6.32
C HIS A 34 5.64 -8.08 6.01
N PHE A 35 6.01 -7.19 5.07
CA PHE A 35 7.42 -6.82 4.83
C PHE A 35 7.98 -5.77 5.80
N LEU A 36 7.12 -5.13 6.61
CA LEU A 36 7.53 -4.10 7.56
C LEU A 36 7.77 -4.61 8.99
N HIS A 37 7.84 -5.94 9.20
CA HIS A 37 8.33 -6.49 10.47
C HIS A 37 9.87 -6.43 10.53
N ASN A 38 10.40 -5.21 10.42
CA ASN A 38 11.67 -4.78 10.97
C ASN A 38 11.60 -3.26 11.02
N ASN A 39 11.68 -2.71 12.24
CA ASN A 39 11.59 -1.28 12.52
C ASN A 39 12.63 -0.49 11.70
N VAL A 40 12.21 0.07 10.56
CA VAL A 40 12.99 1.08 9.84
C VAL A 40 12.10 2.31 9.65
N THR A 41 12.20 3.23 10.60
CA THR A 41 11.69 4.59 10.46
C THR A 41 12.54 5.36 9.45
N LEU A 42 12.20 5.27 8.16
CA LEU A 42 12.78 6.14 7.13
C LEU A 42 12.08 7.51 7.16
N SER A 43 12.59 8.44 7.97
CA SER A 43 12.28 9.86 7.84
C SER A 43 13.13 10.45 6.70
N LEU A 44 12.55 10.60 5.51
CA LEU A 44 13.20 11.27 4.39
C LEU A 44 13.02 12.80 4.53
N SER A 45 13.92 13.46 5.27
CA SER A 45 14.05 14.91 5.20
C SER A 45 15.06 15.29 4.11
N ARG A 46 14.56 15.90 3.01
CA ARG A 46 15.43 16.63 2.07
C ARG A 46 15.78 17.98 2.66
N VAL A 47 17.05 18.19 3.02
CA VAL A 47 17.72 19.49 2.88
C VAL A 47 19.17 19.21 2.48
N SER A 48 19.55 19.72 1.32
CA SER A 48 20.92 19.76 0.82
C SER A 48 21.57 21.06 1.29
N THR A 49 22.61 20.94 2.11
CA THR A 49 23.75 21.87 2.11
C THR A 49 25.01 21.08 2.48
N LYS A 50 25.99 21.07 1.56
CA LYS A 50 27.31 20.47 1.77
C LYS A 50 28.04 21.23 2.88
N HIS A 51 28.09 20.68 4.08
CA HIS A 51 29.09 21.02 5.08
C HIS A 51 29.77 19.73 5.52
N ASN A 52 30.97 19.47 5.00
CA ASN A 52 31.85 18.42 5.50
C ASN A 52 32.37 18.86 6.87
N LEU A 53 31.66 18.49 7.95
CA LEU A 53 32.19 18.65 9.30
C LEU A 53 33.11 17.46 9.60
N CYS A 54 34.41 17.63 9.32
CA CYS A 54 35.42 16.69 9.77
C CYS A 54 35.67 16.93 11.28
N VAL A 55 35.14 16.06 12.13
CA VAL A 55 35.45 16.09 13.56
C VAL A 55 36.79 15.39 13.76
N LYS A 56 37.84 16.20 13.89
CA LYS A 56 39.18 15.72 14.24
C LYS A 56 39.23 15.52 15.75
N ALA A 57 39.40 14.28 16.20
CA ALA A 57 39.69 14.00 17.61
C ALA A 57 41.13 14.46 17.91
N THR A 58 41.28 15.52 18.71
CA THR A 58 42.55 15.88 19.32
C THR A 58 42.76 15.01 20.56
N SER A 59 43.80 14.19 20.52
CA SER A 59 44.35 13.55 21.71
C SER A 59 45.21 14.58 22.46
N GLU A 60 44.61 15.29 23.42
CA GLU A 60 45.39 15.98 24.44
C GLU A 60 45.23 15.26 25.78
N SER A 61 46.36 14.78 26.28
CA SER A 61 46.48 14.16 27.58
C SER A 61 46.49 15.25 28.67
N SER A 62 45.72 15.07 29.73
CA SER A 62 46.13 15.19 31.14
C SER A 62 44.94 15.61 32.01
N GLY A 63 44.77 14.95 33.15
CA GLY A 63 43.88 15.39 34.23
C GLY A 63 42.72 14.43 34.54
N ASP A 64 42.94 13.64 35.57
CA ASP A 64 42.06 12.68 36.24
C ASP A 64 40.77 13.31 36.83
N VAL A 65 39.62 12.63 36.68
CA VAL A 65 38.61 12.25 37.70
C VAL A 65 37.28 11.87 37.03
N GLY A 66 36.98 10.56 37.06
CA GLY A 66 35.61 10.01 37.17
C GLY A 66 34.58 10.31 36.08
N SER A 67 34.60 9.56 34.98
CA SER A 67 33.39 9.34 34.17
C SER A 67 33.19 7.84 33.94
N SER A 68 32.54 7.19 34.92
CA SER A 68 32.13 5.78 34.87
C SER A 68 30.91 5.59 33.96
N ARG A 69 30.89 6.20 32.76
CA ARG A 69 29.83 5.93 31.78
C ARG A 69 30.21 4.65 31.03
N PRO A 70 29.41 3.56 31.10
CA PRO A 70 29.67 2.38 30.30
C PRO A 70 29.70 2.78 28.82
N LEU A 71 30.81 2.52 28.13
CA LEU A 71 30.88 2.72 26.70
C LEU A 71 29.86 1.77 26.05
N PRO A 72 28.85 2.29 25.33
CA PRO A 72 27.94 1.41 24.62
C PRO A 72 28.75 0.66 23.56
N HIS A 73 28.72 -0.67 23.61
CA HIS A 73 29.27 -1.52 22.57
C HIS A 73 28.35 -1.44 21.34
N VAL A 74 28.48 -0.36 20.56
CA VAL A 74 27.75 -0.20 19.31
C VAL A 74 28.53 -0.97 18.24
N ALA A 75 27.89 -2.01 17.69
CA ALA A 75 28.46 -2.69 16.54
C ALA A 75 28.57 -1.70 15.36
N PRO A 76 29.71 -1.65 14.66
CA PRO A 76 29.85 -0.78 13.51
C PRO A 76 28.79 -1.11 12.45
N THR A 77 28.34 -0.10 11.72
CA THR A 77 27.35 -0.30 10.66
C THR A 77 27.98 -1.13 9.55
N LEU A 78 27.24 -2.13 9.04
CA LEU A 78 27.67 -2.95 7.90
C LEU A 78 28.06 -2.11 6.67
N TRP A 79 27.44 -0.95 6.54
CA TRP A 79 27.54 -0.09 5.37
C TRP A 79 28.59 1.02 5.47
N GLY A 80 29.09 1.32 6.67
CA GLY A 80 30.08 2.39 6.90
C GLY A 80 29.80 3.65 6.08
N ASP A 81 30.82 4.09 5.34
CA ASP A 81 30.74 5.23 4.42
C ASP A 81 30.45 4.83 2.96
N HIS A 82 30.26 3.54 2.68
CA HIS A 82 30.13 3.01 1.31
C HIS A 82 28.91 3.54 0.54
N ILE A 83 27.87 3.99 1.25
CA ILE A 83 26.64 4.56 0.66
C ILE A 83 26.78 6.08 0.47
N LEU A 84 27.75 6.73 1.11
CA LEU A 84 27.89 8.19 1.08
C LEU A 84 28.39 8.71 -0.28
N SER A 85 29.04 7.86 -1.07
CA SER A 85 29.46 8.17 -2.43
C SER A 85 29.18 6.99 -3.37
N VAL A 86 28.20 7.15 -4.24
CA VAL A 86 27.92 6.22 -5.34
C VAL A 86 28.40 6.87 -6.64
N PRO A 87 29.33 6.28 -7.39
CA PRO A 87 29.67 6.75 -8.73
C PRO A 87 28.44 6.57 -9.63
N THR A 88 27.83 7.68 -10.04
CA THR A 88 26.67 7.62 -10.94
C THR A 88 27.15 7.82 -12.37
N GLU A 89 27.23 6.73 -13.14
CA GLU A 89 27.34 6.83 -14.60
C GLU A 89 25.96 7.17 -15.17
N ASN A 90 25.66 8.47 -15.23
CA ASN A 90 24.32 8.96 -15.52
C ASN A 90 23.75 8.53 -16.89
N SER A 91 24.60 8.19 -17.86
CA SER A 91 24.17 7.96 -19.25
C SER A 91 23.22 6.77 -19.39
N GLU A 92 23.50 5.64 -18.73
CA GLU A 92 22.66 4.44 -18.80
C GLU A 92 21.33 4.65 -18.07
N PHE A 93 21.35 5.32 -16.92
CA PHE A 93 20.14 5.69 -16.19
C PHE A 93 19.24 6.62 -16.99
N TYR A 94 19.80 7.58 -17.73
CA TYR A 94 19.01 8.44 -18.61
C TYR A 94 18.38 7.65 -19.76
N ALA A 95 19.10 6.73 -20.40
CA ALA A 95 18.55 5.89 -21.46
C ALA A 95 17.37 5.05 -20.94
N LEU A 96 17.54 4.38 -19.80
CA LEU A 96 16.47 3.60 -19.14
C LEU A 96 15.27 4.48 -18.75
N ALA A 97 15.52 5.67 -18.19
CA ALA A 97 14.45 6.59 -17.85
C ALA A 97 13.66 7.03 -19.09
N THR A 98 14.34 7.33 -20.20
CA THR A 98 13.67 7.68 -21.45
C THR A 98 12.84 6.54 -22.02
N GLU A 99 13.32 5.29 -21.94
CA GLU A 99 12.57 4.11 -22.37
C GLU A 99 11.32 3.90 -21.50
N ILE A 100 11.45 4.02 -20.18
CA ILE A 100 10.32 3.90 -19.24
C ILE A 100 9.25 4.95 -19.55
N GLU A 101 9.65 6.22 -19.72
CA GLU A 101 8.71 7.33 -19.98
C GLU A 101 8.06 7.25 -21.37
N SER A 102 8.82 6.86 -22.40
CA SER A 102 8.35 6.94 -23.80
C SER A 102 7.69 5.66 -24.32
N ILE A 103 8.06 4.49 -23.81
CA ILE A 103 7.60 3.19 -24.32
C ILE A 103 6.74 2.47 -23.27
N ILE A 104 7.29 2.28 -22.06
CA ILE A 104 6.66 1.42 -21.06
C ILE A 104 5.41 2.07 -20.48
N LYS A 105 5.50 3.33 -20.01
CA LYS A 105 4.35 4.02 -19.41
C LYS A 105 3.17 4.16 -20.39
N PRO A 106 3.36 4.60 -21.65
CA PRO A 106 2.24 4.66 -22.60
C PRO A 106 1.64 3.29 -22.89
N LYS A 107 2.45 2.23 -22.97
CA LYS A 107 1.96 0.87 -23.17
C LYS A 107 1.06 0.41 -22.00
N VAL A 108 1.50 0.61 -20.76
CA VAL A 108 0.71 0.27 -19.57
C VAL A 108 -0.56 1.12 -19.49
N ARG A 109 -0.47 2.42 -19.77
CA ARG A 109 -1.63 3.32 -19.86
C ARG A 109 -2.64 2.83 -20.90
N ASN A 110 -2.18 2.42 -22.08
CA ASN A 110 -3.05 1.87 -23.12
C ASN A 110 -3.70 0.56 -22.68
N MET A 111 -2.98 -0.32 -21.96
CA MET A 111 -3.57 -1.53 -21.38
C MET A 111 -4.62 -1.20 -20.32
N LEU A 112 -4.37 -0.20 -19.47
CA LEU A 112 -5.32 0.27 -18.47
C LEU A 112 -6.54 0.91 -19.10
N MET A 113 -6.42 1.63 -20.23
CA MET A 113 -7.51 2.40 -20.86
C MET A 113 -8.16 1.69 -22.07
N SER A 114 -7.72 0.47 -22.39
CA SER A 114 -8.27 -0.32 -23.49
C SER A 114 -9.74 -0.68 -23.24
N SER A 115 -10.59 -0.43 -24.23
CA SER A 115 -12.01 -0.82 -24.21
C SER A 115 -12.24 -2.32 -24.36
N HIS A 116 -11.21 -3.09 -24.75
CA HIS A 116 -11.29 -4.53 -24.89
C HIS A 116 -11.19 -5.27 -23.55
N ASN A 117 -10.64 -4.63 -22.52
CA ASN A 117 -10.45 -5.24 -21.21
C ASN A 117 -11.70 -5.05 -20.37
N THR A 118 -12.13 -6.12 -19.71
CA THR A 118 -13.21 -6.05 -18.71
C THR A 118 -12.77 -5.24 -17.50
N ASP A 119 -13.73 -4.64 -16.78
CA ASP A 119 -13.43 -3.90 -15.54
C ASP A 119 -12.68 -4.77 -14.52
N LYS A 120 -12.95 -6.08 -14.49
CA LYS A 120 -12.24 -7.06 -13.64
C LYS A 120 -10.77 -7.18 -14.00
N GLU A 121 -10.46 -7.37 -15.29
CA GLU A 121 -9.08 -7.48 -15.77
C GLU A 121 -8.30 -6.20 -15.50
N ARG A 122 -8.96 -5.04 -15.63
CA ARG A 122 -8.36 -3.74 -15.28
C ARG A 122 -8.02 -3.66 -13.80
N ILE A 123 -8.92 -4.11 -12.91
CA ILE A 123 -8.66 -4.14 -11.46
C ILE A 123 -7.53 -5.11 -11.10
N VAL A 124 -7.45 -6.28 -11.74
CA VAL A 124 -6.34 -7.22 -11.54
C VAL A 124 -5.01 -6.62 -12.03
N LEU A 125 -5.02 -5.89 -13.14
CA LEU A 125 -3.84 -5.15 -13.61
C LEU A 125 -3.44 -4.05 -12.62
N ILE A 126 -4.41 -3.34 -12.04
CA ILE A 126 -4.17 -2.34 -10.99
C ILE A 126 -3.50 -2.99 -9.78
N HIS A 127 -4.02 -4.14 -9.32
CA HIS A 127 -3.40 -4.90 -8.23
C HIS A 127 -1.94 -5.25 -8.53
N LEU A 128 -1.65 -5.74 -9.73
CA LEU A 128 -0.27 -6.01 -10.16
C LEU A 128 0.63 -4.76 -10.11
N LEU A 129 0.11 -3.60 -10.53
CA LEU A 129 0.85 -2.33 -10.48
C LEU A 129 1.13 -1.87 -9.05
N ILE A 130 0.22 -2.14 -8.10
CA ILE A 130 0.43 -1.87 -6.67
C ILE A 130 1.53 -2.78 -6.14
N CYS A 131 1.46 -4.09 -6.40
CA CYS A 131 2.47 -5.05 -5.96
C CYS A 131 3.87 -4.76 -6.55
N LEU A 132 3.93 -4.24 -7.77
CA LEU A 132 5.17 -3.79 -8.41
C LEU A 132 5.69 -2.45 -7.87
N GLY A 133 4.90 -1.71 -7.09
CA GLY A 133 5.26 -0.38 -6.60
C GLY A 133 5.32 0.68 -7.69
N THR A 134 4.56 0.50 -8.79
CA THR A 134 4.54 1.40 -9.95
C THR A 134 3.19 2.07 -10.18
N SER A 135 2.20 1.84 -9.30
CA SER A 135 0.85 2.40 -9.41
C SER A 135 0.81 3.92 -9.34
N HIS A 136 1.77 4.56 -8.66
CA HIS A 136 1.85 6.02 -8.50
C HIS A 136 2.03 6.78 -9.84
N TYR A 137 2.47 6.11 -10.90
CA TYR A 137 2.56 6.74 -12.23
C TYR A 137 1.21 6.86 -12.94
N PHE A 138 0.20 6.14 -12.48
CA PHE A 138 -1.10 6.00 -13.14
C PHE A 138 -2.28 6.34 -12.23
N GLU A 139 -2.05 7.12 -11.15
CA GLU A 139 -3.06 7.38 -10.12
C GLU A 139 -4.38 7.91 -10.70
N LYS A 140 -4.32 8.80 -11.69
CA LYS A 140 -5.52 9.41 -12.31
C LYS A 140 -6.33 8.38 -13.08
N GLU A 141 -5.67 7.55 -13.87
CA GLU A 141 -6.30 6.49 -14.65
C GLU A 141 -6.89 5.43 -13.72
N ILE A 142 -6.19 5.11 -12.62
CA ILE A 142 -6.66 4.16 -11.62
C ILE A 142 -7.91 4.70 -10.90
N GLU A 143 -7.90 5.95 -10.43
CA GLU A 143 -9.06 6.58 -9.80
C GLU A 143 -10.27 6.57 -10.77
N GLU A 144 -10.08 6.93 -12.04
CA GLU A 144 -11.15 6.92 -13.04
C GLU A 144 -11.74 5.51 -13.25
N ILE A 145 -10.89 4.49 -13.37
CA ILE A 145 -11.32 3.09 -13.55
C ILE A 145 -12.11 2.61 -12.33
N LEU A 146 -11.60 2.87 -11.12
CA LEU A 146 -12.23 2.40 -9.89
C LEU A 146 -13.54 3.13 -9.63
N ASP A 147 -13.63 4.44 -9.89
CA ASP A 147 -14.88 5.20 -9.78
C ASP A 147 -15.96 4.63 -10.72
N GLN A 148 -15.60 4.33 -11.96
CA GLN A 148 -16.52 3.75 -12.95
C GLN A 148 -16.94 2.33 -12.58
N ALA A 149 -16.00 1.50 -12.14
CA ALA A 149 -16.26 0.13 -11.74
C ALA A 149 -17.12 0.07 -10.46
N PHE A 150 -16.90 0.99 -9.51
CA PHE A 150 -17.65 1.05 -8.26
C PHE A 150 -19.12 1.41 -8.47
N GLN A 151 -19.44 2.25 -9.47
CA GLN A 151 -20.85 2.52 -9.84
C GLN A 151 -21.60 1.28 -10.33
N LYS A 152 -20.87 0.26 -10.80
CA LYS A 152 -21.41 -1.00 -11.34
C LYS A 152 -21.07 -2.19 -10.44
N LEU A 153 -20.75 -1.95 -9.16
CA LEU A 153 -20.21 -2.96 -8.26
C LEU A 153 -21.08 -4.23 -8.17
N ASP A 154 -22.41 -4.06 -8.12
CA ASP A 154 -23.37 -5.17 -8.02
C ASP A 154 -23.35 -6.09 -9.26
N MET A 155 -23.05 -5.54 -10.44
CA MET A 155 -22.88 -6.34 -11.66
C MET A 155 -21.46 -6.89 -11.79
N LEU A 156 -20.49 -6.18 -11.21
CA LEU A 156 -19.09 -6.56 -11.23
C LEU A 156 -18.84 -7.79 -10.37
N ILE A 157 -19.27 -7.79 -9.10
CA ILE A 157 -19.07 -8.91 -8.20
C ILE A 157 -20.21 -9.90 -8.38
N THR A 158 -19.91 -10.99 -9.09
CA THR A 158 -20.86 -12.05 -9.39
C THR A 158 -20.65 -13.25 -8.45
N ASP A 159 -21.71 -14.03 -8.21
CA ASP A 159 -21.64 -15.29 -7.46
C ASP A 159 -20.70 -16.34 -8.08
N LYS A 160 -20.34 -16.16 -9.36
CA LYS A 160 -19.43 -17.05 -10.10
C LYS A 160 -17.96 -16.69 -9.93
N ASP A 161 -17.65 -15.54 -9.33
CA ASP A 161 -16.25 -15.12 -9.17
C ASP A 161 -15.55 -15.99 -8.13
N ASP A 162 -14.32 -16.37 -8.46
CA ASP A 162 -13.42 -17.12 -7.61
C ASP A 162 -12.96 -16.29 -6.40
N LEU A 163 -12.38 -17.00 -5.43
CA LEU A 163 -11.94 -16.41 -4.18
C LEU A 163 -10.84 -15.37 -4.42
N GLU A 164 -9.88 -15.68 -5.30
CA GLU A 164 -8.80 -14.78 -5.67
C GLU A 164 -9.35 -13.46 -6.23
N THR A 165 -10.16 -13.49 -7.29
CA THR A 165 -10.66 -12.26 -7.92
C THR A 165 -11.51 -11.44 -6.95
N THR A 166 -12.36 -12.08 -6.14
CA THR A 166 -13.18 -11.37 -5.15
C THR A 166 -12.30 -10.69 -4.09
N ALA A 167 -11.24 -11.37 -3.64
CA ALA A 167 -10.29 -10.82 -2.68
C ALA A 167 -9.46 -9.66 -3.27
N ILE A 168 -8.97 -9.79 -4.51
CA ILE A 168 -8.25 -8.71 -5.21
C ILE A 168 -9.14 -7.47 -5.34
N MET A 169 -10.39 -7.63 -5.79
CA MET A 169 -11.31 -6.51 -5.94
C MET A 169 -11.54 -5.81 -4.60
N PHE A 170 -11.84 -6.58 -3.55
CA PHE A 170 -12.04 -6.04 -2.22
C PHE A 170 -10.83 -5.24 -1.74
N GLU A 171 -9.62 -5.79 -1.90
CA GLU A 171 -8.39 -5.14 -1.52
C GLU A 171 -8.15 -3.84 -2.29
N VAL A 172 -8.19 -3.87 -3.63
CA VAL A 172 -7.95 -2.70 -4.46
C VAL A 172 -8.95 -1.59 -4.15
N PHE A 173 -10.25 -1.90 -4.07
CA PHE A 173 -11.27 -0.90 -3.74
C PHE A 173 -11.01 -0.26 -2.36
N ARG A 174 -10.67 -1.04 -1.34
CA ARG A 174 -10.38 -0.49 -0.01
C ARG A 174 -9.11 0.34 0.04
N LEU A 175 -8.05 -0.09 -0.65
CA LEU A 175 -6.79 0.66 -0.73
C LEU A 175 -6.99 2.05 -1.34
N TYR A 176 -7.90 2.18 -2.30
CA TYR A 176 -8.24 3.46 -2.93
C TYR A 176 -9.40 4.21 -2.24
N GLY A 177 -9.87 3.73 -1.08
CA GLY A 177 -10.83 4.42 -0.23
C GLY A 177 -12.31 4.19 -0.58
N HIS A 178 -12.62 3.23 -1.44
CA HIS A 178 -13.99 2.81 -1.71
C HIS A 178 -14.49 1.86 -0.63
N LYS A 179 -15.67 2.17 -0.06
CA LYS A 179 -16.28 1.36 0.98
C LYS A 179 -17.05 0.19 0.38
N ILE A 180 -16.35 -0.92 0.16
CA ILE A 180 -16.92 -2.22 -0.18
C ILE A 180 -17.27 -3.03 1.09
N SER A 181 -18.46 -3.64 1.12
CA SER A 181 -18.89 -4.49 2.24
C SER A 181 -18.12 -5.81 2.27
N CYS A 182 -17.85 -6.35 3.46
CA CYS A 182 -17.26 -7.68 3.63
C CYS A 182 -18.23 -8.81 3.27
N ASP A 183 -19.52 -8.51 3.12
CA ASP A 183 -20.56 -9.47 2.77
C ASP A 183 -20.32 -10.11 1.38
N VAL A 184 -19.46 -9.51 0.55
CA VAL A 184 -19.02 -10.10 -0.73
C VAL A 184 -18.34 -11.47 -0.55
N PHE A 185 -17.88 -11.78 0.67
CA PHE A 185 -17.29 -13.09 1.00
C PHE A 185 -18.31 -14.11 1.53
N ASP A 186 -19.55 -13.74 1.80
CA ASP A 186 -20.56 -14.67 2.33
C ASP A 186 -20.85 -15.83 1.38
N LYS A 187 -20.70 -15.63 0.07
CA LYS A 187 -20.81 -16.71 -0.94
C LYS A 187 -19.80 -17.85 -0.74
N PHE A 188 -18.66 -17.55 -0.10
CA PHE A 188 -17.63 -18.52 0.26
C PHE A 188 -17.89 -19.21 1.60
N LYS A 189 -18.94 -18.82 2.31
CA LYS A 189 -19.35 -19.41 3.59
C LYS A 189 -20.39 -20.50 3.41
N GLY A 190 -20.32 -21.52 4.26
CA GLY A 190 -21.27 -22.63 4.35
C GLY A 190 -22.51 -22.28 5.15
N VAL A 191 -23.42 -23.25 5.29
CA VAL A 191 -24.66 -23.11 6.07
C VAL A 191 -24.38 -22.89 7.56
N ASP A 192 -23.23 -23.35 8.05
CA ASP A 192 -22.71 -23.13 9.40
C ASP A 192 -22.13 -21.72 9.61
N ALA A 193 -22.27 -20.84 8.62
CA ALA A 193 -21.67 -19.51 8.58
C ALA A 193 -20.15 -19.55 8.78
N LYS A 194 -19.48 -20.60 8.27
CA LYS A 194 -18.02 -20.68 8.22
C LYS A 194 -17.47 -20.75 6.81
N PHE A 195 -16.25 -20.30 6.58
CA PHE A 195 -15.57 -20.51 5.28
C PHE A 195 -15.50 -22.00 4.91
N LYS A 196 -15.90 -22.31 3.67
CA LYS A 196 -15.98 -23.71 3.19
C LYS A 196 -14.59 -24.34 3.12
N GLU A 197 -14.45 -25.57 3.64
CA GLU A 197 -13.15 -26.27 3.66
C GLU A 197 -12.55 -26.54 2.28
N HIS A 198 -13.36 -26.60 1.20
CA HIS A 198 -12.82 -26.84 -0.13
C HIS A 198 -12.00 -25.66 -0.68
N LEU A 199 -12.16 -24.45 -0.13
CA LEU A 199 -11.37 -23.26 -0.50
C LEU A 199 -9.88 -23.49 -0.24
N VAL A 200 -9.54 -24.42 0.64
CA VAL A 200 -8.17 -24.82 0.95
C VAL A 200 -7.40 -25.38 -0.25
N LYS A 201 -8.12 -25.84 -1.28
CA LYS A 201 -7.49 -26.28 -2.54
C LYS A 201 -6.99 -25.10 -3.38
N ASP A 202 -7.59 -23.92 -3.22
CA ASP A 202 -7.20 -22.68 -3.89
C ASP A 202 -6.22 -21.89 -3.01
N VAL A 203 -4.95 -22.30 -3.05
CA VAL A 203 -3.88 -21.70 -2.25
C VAL A 203 -3.69 -20.22 -2.58
N LYS A 204 -3.93 -19.82 -3.83
CA LYS A 204 -3.75 -18.43 -4.28
C LYS A 204 -4.90 -17.56 -3.79
N GLY A 205 -6.15 -18.02 -3.95
CA GLY A 205 -7.32 -17.33 -3.38
C GLY A 205 -7.25 -17.25 -1.86
N MET A 206 -6.76 -18.27 -1.18
CA MET A 206 -6.50 -18.23 0.26
C MET A 206 -5.48 -17.16 0.65
N LEU A 207 -4.43 -16.96 -0.14
CA LEU A 207 -3.39 -15.97 0.14
C LEU A 207 -3.96 -14.58 0.01
N GLN A 208 -4.67 -14.36 -1.08
CA GLN A 208 -5.32 -13.10 -1.32
C GLN A 208 -6.37 -12.78 -0.26
N LEU A 209 -7.15 -13.77 0.18
CA LEU A 209 -8.11 -13.59 1.26
C LEU A 209 -7.40 -13.20 2.57
N TYR A 210 -6.26 -13.82 2.87
CA TYR A 210 -5.46 -13.46 4.04
C TYR A 210 -4.97 -12.00 3.95
N GLU A 211 -4.45 -11.57 2.80
CA GLU A 211 -4.01 -10.19 2.58
C GLU A 211 -5.17 -9.19 2.70
N ALA A 212 -6.27 -9.45 1.98
CA ALA A 212 -7.48 -8.65 2.00
C ALA A 212 -8.09 -8.49 3.39
N ALA A 213 -8.06 -9.55 4.21
CA ALA A 213 -8.65 -9.51 5.55
C ALA A 213 -7.90 -8.59 6.53
N HIS A 214 -6.66 -8.18 6.23
CA HIS A 214 -5.96 -7.14 7.02
C HIS A 214 -6.48 -5.73 6.76
N LEU A 215 -7.29 -5.53 5.71
CA LEU A 215 -7.96 -4.25 5.43
C LEU A 215 -9.33 -4.13 6.12
N ALA A 216 -9.62 -5.05 7.04
CA ALA A 216 -10.84 -5.06 7.82
C ALA A 216 -10.92 -3.88 8.80
N THR A 217 -12.15 -3.45 9.06
CA THR A 217 -12.48 -2.54 10.15
C THR A 217 -12.92 -3.34 11.39
N PRO A 218 -12.81 -2.79 12.61
CA PRO A 218 -13.15 -3.52 13.84
C PRO A 218 -14.59 -4.03 13.94
N SER A 219 -15.50 -3.57 13.06
CA SER A 219 -16.90 -4.01 13.03
C SER A 219 -17.15 -5.22 12.12
N GLU A 220 -16.13 -5.77 11.45
CA GLU A 220 -16.30 -6.73 10.35
C GLU A 220 -15.88 -8.15 10.74
N ASN A 221 -16.74 -8.82 11.51
CA ASN A 221 -16.49 -10.18 12.02
C ASN A 221 -16.16 -11.22 10.93
N ILE A 222 -16.69 -11.05 9.70
CA ILE A 222 -16.40 -11.94 8.56
C ILE A 222 -14.89 -11.98 8.27
N MET A 223 -14.20 -10.85 8.44
CA MET A 223 -12.78 -10.75 8.16
C MET A 223 -11.91 -11.34 9.27
N ASP A 224 -12.32 -11.21 10.54
CA ASP A 224 -11.64 -11.88 11.66
C ASP A 224 -11.73 -13.40 11.51
N GLU A 225 -12.86 -13.90 11.05
CA GLU A 225 -13.05 -15.30 10.71
C GLU A 225 -12.16 -15.71 9.51
N ALA A 226 -12.10 -14.88 8.46
CA ALA A 226 -11.24 -15.13 7.31
C ALA A 226 -9.75 -15.22 7.70
N LEU A 227 -9.27 -14.34 8.58
CA LEU A 227 -7.92 -14.39 9.14
C LEU A 227 -7.68 -15.68 9.93
N SER A 228 -8.65 -16.09 10.74
CA SER A 228 -8.56 -17.30 11.55
C SER A 228 -8.51 -18.56 10.66
N PHE A 229 -9.38 -18.63 9.66
CA PHE A 229 -9.45 -19.72 8.68
C PHE A 229 -8.15 -19.83 7.88
N THR A 230 -7.72 -18.73 7.26
CA THR A 230 -6.51 -18.72 6.43
C THR A 230 -5.27 -19.09 7.25
N ARG A 231 -5.04 -18.47 8.42
CA ARG A 231 -3.90 -18.77 9.28
C ARG A 231 -3.85 -20.23 9.71
N TYR A 232 -4.99 -20.80 10.10
CA TYR A 232 -5.07 -22.21 10.52
C TYR A 232 -4.65 -23.16 9.40
N HIS A 233 -5.16 -22.93 8.19
CA HIS A 233 -4.86 -23.78 7.04
C HIS A 233 -3.45 -23.52 6.49
N TYR A 234 -2.93 -22.28 6.50
CA TYR A 234 -1.56 -21.97 6.11
C TYR A 234 -0.54 -22.76 6.94
N TRP A 235 -0.68 -22.74 8.27
CA TRP A 235 0.22 -23.46 9.16
C TRP A 235 0.18 -24.98 8.95
N LYS A 236 -1.00 -25.51 8.60
CA LYS A 236 -1.18 -26.93 8.30
C LYS A 236 -0.50 -27.34 6.98
N PHE A 237 -0.47 -26.45 5.99
CA PHE A 237 0.18 -26.67 4.69
C PHE A 237 1.68 -26.48 4.69
N TRP A 238 2.22 -25.74 5.66
CA TRP A 238 3.65 -25.54 5.85
C TRP A 238 4.16 -26.44 6.97
N PRO A 239 4.29 -27.77 6.77
CA PRO A 239 4.96 -28.61 7.75
C PRO A 239 6.39 -28.09 7.86
N ALA A 240 6.74 -27.63 9.07
CA ALA A 240 8.09 -27.22 9.42
C ALA A 240 9.08 -28.27 8.88
N LYS A 241 9.86 -27.89 7.86
CA LYS A 241 11.06 -28.65 7.49
C LYS A 241 11.99 -28.55 8.70
N LYS A 242 11.97 -29.61 9.52
CA LYS A 242 13.01 -29.90 10.51
C LYS A 242 14.30 -30.27 9.81
#